data_AF-T1B6N8-F1
#
_entry.id   AF-T1B6N8-F1
#
_cell.length_a   1.000
_cell.length_b   1.000
_cell.length_c   1.000
_cell.angle_alpha   90.00
_cell.angle_beta   90.00
_cell.angle_gamma   90.00
#
_symmetry.space_group_name_H-M   'P 1'
#
loop_
_entity.id
_entity.type
_entity.pdbx_description
1 polymer ?
#
loop_
_entity_poly.entity_id
_entity_poly.type
_entity_poly.pdbx_seq_one_letter_code
_entity_poly.pdbx_strand_id
1 'polypeptide(L)'
;MIVTDVPAVAVGFGGPDPQWLGAVTDRELARYARRGEFAEGSMGPKVQAVLDFLRDGRGRAIITDIPSLGAALRGRAGTRVRPAPRRSKR
;
A
#
# COMPACT_ATOMS: atom_id res chain seq x y z
N MET A 1 5.96 -7.38 4.46
CA MET A 1 4.66 -7.71 3.83
C MET A 1 3.60 -7.70 4.92
N ILE A 2 2.38 -7.32 4.60
CA ILE A 2 1.22 -7.38 5.49
C ILE A 2 0.14 -8.23 4.84
N VAL A 3 -0.38 -9.21 5.59
CA VAL A 3 -1.54 -10.01 5.19
C VAL A 3 -2.78 -9.43 5.88
N THR A 4 -3.87 -9.29 5.14
CA THR A 4 -5.15 -8.74 5.61
C THR A 4 -6.31 -9.55 5.03
N ASP A 5 -7.53 -9.09 5.30
CA ASP A 5 -8.82 -9.60 4.85
C ASP A 5 -9.26 -9.15 3.45
N VAL A 6 -8.58 -8.18 2.86
CA VAL A 6 -8.87 -7.64 1.51
C VAL A 6 -7.73 -7.88 0.52
N PRO A 7 -8.02 -8.06 -0.78
CA PRO A 7 -7.01 -8.43 -1.77
C PRO A 7 -5.98 -7.33 -2.03
N ALA A 8 -6.34 -6.07 -1.80
CA ALA A 8 -5.49 -4.89 -1.97
C ALA A 8 -5.99 -3.73 -1.07
N VAL A 9 -5.22 -2.65 -0.96
CA VAL A 9 -5.66 -1.38 -0.39
C VAL A 9 -6.60 -0.68 -1.37
N ALA A 10 -7.66 -0.04 -0.89
CA ALA A 10 -8.53 0.79 -1.71
C ALA A 10 -8.58 2.25 -1.22
N VAL A 11 -8.86 3.17 -2.15
CA VAL A 11 -9.21 4.57 -1.91
C VAL A 11 -10.74 4.69 -2.07
N GLY A 12 -11.41 5.47 -1.23
CA GLY A 12 -12.89 5.51 -1.21
C GLY A 12 -13.54 4.20 -0.75
N PHE A 13 -12.88 3.44 0.14
CA PHE A 13 -13.40 2.17 0.66
C PHE A 13 -14.76 2.35 1.37
N GLY A 14 -15.73 1.49 1.06
CA GLY A 14 -17.11 1.60 1.57
C GLY A 14 -18.00 2.59 0.80
N GLY A 15 -17.44 3.33 -0.16
CA GLY A 15 -18.20 4.16 -1.11
C GLY A 15 -18.72 3.38 -2.33
N PRO A 16 -19.41 4.06 -3.26
CA PRO A 16 -20.01 3.44 -4.44
C PRO A 16 -18.97 3.00 -5.49
N ASP A 17 -17.76 3.58 -5.47
CA ASP A 17 -16.71 3.27 -6.46
C ASP A 17 -15.31 3.24 -5.78
N PRO A 18 -14.99 2.17 -5.04
CA PRO A 18 -13.69 2.03 -4.41
C PRO A 18 -12.61 1.73 -5.44
N GLN A 19 -11.54 2.53 -5.45
CA GLN A 19 -10.39 2.32 -6.32
C GLN A 19 -9.35 1.42 -5.65
N TRP A 20 -9.21 0.19 -6.12
CA TRP A 20 -8.18 -0.75 -5.65
C TRP A 20 -6.79 -0.38 -6.18
N LEU A 21 -5.81 -0.26 -5.28
CA LEU A 21 -4.45 0.13 -5.59
C LEU A 21 -3.61 -1.10 -5.98
N GLY A 22 -3.08 -1.08 -7.20
CA GLY A 22 -2.10 -2.06 -7.68
C GLY A 22 -0.66 -1.68 -7.28
N ALA A 23 0.18 -1.34 -8.25
CA ALA A 23 1.53 -0.86 -7.97
C ALA A 23 1.53 0.65 -7.71
N VAL A 24 2.06 1.08 -6.57
CA VAL A 24 2.14 2.49 -6.16
C VAL A 24 3.49 2.81 -5.54
N THR A 25 3.83 4.08 -5.46
CA THR A 25 4.95 4.57 -4.67
C THR A 25 4.54 4.84 -3.23
N ASP A 26 5.51 4.79 -2.31
CA ASP A 26 5.36 5.28 -0.95
C ASP A 26 4.83 6.72 -0.89
N ARG A 27 5.26 7.59 -1.81
CA ARG A 27 4.80 8.98 -1.91
C ARG A 27 3.32 9.09 -2.26
N GLU A 28 2.84 8.27 -3.20
CA GLU A 28 1.41 8.22 -3.57
C GLU A 28 0.57 7.66 -2.43
N LEU A 29 1.02 6.57 -1.81
CA LEU A 29 0.33 5.96 -0.68
C LEU A 29 0.24 6.92 0.52
N ALA A 30 1.32 7.64 0.83
CA ALA A 30 1.34 8.67 1.85
C ALA A 30 0.41 9.86 1.54
N ARG A 31 0.20 10.18 0.26
CA ARG A 31 -0.76 11.21 -0.15
C ARG A 31 -2.20 10.79 0.17
N TYR A 32 -2.56 9.53 -0.11
CA TYR A 32 -3.88 9.00 0.26
C TYR A 32 -4.05 8.93 1.77
N ALA A 33 -3.02 8.50 2.50
CA ALA A 33 -3.05 8.48 3.97
C ALA A 33 -3.32 9.87 4.57
N ARG A 34 -2.64 10.91 4.07
CA ARG A 34 -2.88 12.31 4.51
C ARG A 34 -4.26 12.85 4.17
N ARG A 35 -4.96 12.25 3.20
CA ARG A 35 -6.34 12.59 2.85
C ARG A 35 -7.37 11.86 3.72
N GLY A 36 -6.94 11.00 4.65
CA GLY A 36 -7.83 10.24 5.51
C GLY A 36 -8.50 9.04 4.82
N GLU A 37 -7.95 8.56 3.70
CA GLU A 37 -8.55 7.47 2.91
C GLU A 37 -8.53 6.10 3.63
N PHE A 38 -7.74 5.97 4.71
CA PHE A 38 -7.51 4.69 5.39
C PHE A 38 -7.97 4.76 6.85
N ALA A 39 -8.94 3.91 7.20
CA ALA A 39 -9.53 3.88 8.54
C ALA A 39 -8.48 3.57 9.62
N GLU A 40 -8.46 4.38 10.69
CA GLU A 40 -7.48 4.31 11.78
C GLU A 40 -7.51 2.99 12.57
N GLY A 41 -8.67 2.32 12.61
CA GLY A 41 -8.83 1.03 13.28
C GLY A 41 -8.39 -0.19 12.45
N SER A 42 -8.06 -0.03 11.17
CA SER A 42 -7.78 -1.18 10.29
C SER A 42 -6.65 -0.93 9.29
N MET A 43 -6.93 -0.21 8.20
CA MET A 43 -6.01 -0.04 7.08
C MET A 43 -4.97 1.04 7.34
N GLY A 44 -5.30 2.08 8.12
CA GLY A 44 -4.39 3.17 8.48
C GLY A 44 -3.09 2.67 9.12
N PRO A 45 -3.14 1.89 10.21
CA PRO A 45 -1.93 1.34 10.84
C PRO A 45 -1.09 0.46 9.91
N LYS A 46 -1.74 -0.30 9.01
CA LYS A 46 -1.06 -1.16 8.02
C LYS A 46 -0.31 -0.33 6.99
N VAL A 47 -0.95 0.70 6.46
CA VAL A 47 -0.32 1.64 5.53
C VAL A 47 0.83 2.38 6.20
N GLN A 48 0.65 2.86 7.44
CA GLN A 48 1.68 3.57 8.18
C GLN A 48 2.93 2.70 8.39
N ALA A 49 2.75 1.44 8.82
CA ALA A 49 3.85 0.49 8.97
C ALA A 49 4.63 0.24 7.65
N VAL A 50 3.92 0.19 6.52
CA VAL A 50 4.57 0.09 5.20
C VAL A 50 5.36 1.35 4.85
N LEU A 51 4.79 2.54 5.10
CA LEU A 51 5.48 3.81 4.84
C LEU A 51 6.74 3.94 5.70
N ASP A 52 6.67 3.57 6.98
CA ASP A 52 7.83 3.62 7.88
C ASP A 52 8.89 2.60 7.48
N PHE A 53 8.51 1.38 7.09
CA PHE A 53 9.44 0.39 6.55
C PHE A 53 10.19 0.91 5.31
N LEU A 54 9.50 1.58 4.39
CA LEU A 54 10.08 2.07 3.13
C LEU A 54 10.93 3.35 3.31
N ARG A 55 10.64 4.17 4.34
CA ARG A 55 11.39 5.40 4.65
C ARG A 55 12.87 5.16 4.89
N ASP A 56 13.20 4.02 5.51
CA ASP A 56 14.57 3.59 5.79
C ASP A 56 15.32 3.08 4.55
N GLY A 57 14.74 3.22 3.35
CA GLY A 57 15.33 2.75 2.10
C GLY A 57 15.22 1.24 1.90
N ARG A 58 14.37 0.57 2.70
CA ARG A 58 14.23 -0.89 2.67
C ARG A 58 13.28 -1.31 1.56
N GLY A 59 13.82 -1.90 0.49
CA GLY A 59 13.13 -2.82 -0.42
C GLY A 59 11.74 -2.40 -0.95
N ARG A 60 10.83 -3.36 -1.03
CA ARG A 60 9.45 -3.22 -1.51
C ARG A 60 8.51 -3.85 -0.49
N ALA A 61 7.28 -3.35 -0.40
CA ALA A 61 6.24 -3.88 0.46
C ALA A 61 5.03 -4.37 -0.35
N ILE A 62 4.28 -5.29 0.24
CA ILE A 62 3.04 -5.84 -0.33
C ILE A 62 2.00 -5.87 0.80
N ILE A 63 0.79 -5.40 0.49
CA ILE A 63 -0.42 -5.56 1.31
C ILE A 63 -1.43 -6.36 0.47
N THR A 64 -1.87 -7.52 0.97
CA THR A 64 -2.79 -8.42 0.25
C THR A 64 -3.46 -9.41 1.21
N ASP A 65 -4.38 -10.25 0.72
CA ASP A 65 -5.00 -11.32 1.48
C ASP A 65 -4.32 -12.69 1.25
N ILE A 66 -4.71 -13.70 2.05
CA ILE A 66 -4.17 -15.06 1.93
C ILE A 66 -4.46 -15.67 0.53
N PRO A 67 -5.69 -15.60 -0.02
CA PRO A 67 -5.97 -16.14 -1.35
C PRO A 67 -5.11 -15.54 -2.47
N SER A 68 -4.82 -14.24 -2.40
CA SER A 68 -4.05 -13.51 -3.42
C SER A 68 -2.54 -13.62 -3.21
N LEU A 69 -2.07 -14.14 -2.07
CA LEU A 69 -0.66 -14.12 -1.67
C LEU A 69 0.28 -14.68 -2.74
N GLY A 70 -0.05 -15.85 -3.31
CA GLY A 70 0.78 -16.46 -4.35
C GLY A 70 0.88 -15.59 -5.62
N ALA A 71 -0.21 -14.95 -6.04
CA ALA A 71 -0.21 -14.03 -7.16
C ALA A 71 0.53 -12.73 -6.83
N ALA A 72 0.39 -12.22 -5.60
CA ALA A 72 1.04 -11.00 -5.15
C ALA A 72 2.57 -11.14 -5.10
N LEU A 73 3.08 -12.28 -4.63
CA LEU A 73 4.52 -12.60 -4.65
C LEU A 73 5.08 -12.64 -6.07
N ARG A 74 4.27 -13.05 -7.07
CA ARG A 74 4.61 -12.99 -8.50
C ARG A 74 4.38 -11.61 -9.13
N GLY A 75 3.99 -10.61 -8.36
CA GLY A 75 3.73 -9.26 -8.84
C GLY A 75 2.42 -9.13 -9.65
N ARG A 76 1.43 -10.01 -9.45
CA ARG A 76 0.17 -10.03 -10.20
C ARG A 76 -1.07 -9.67 -9.37
N ALA A 77 -0.91 -9.46 -8.06
CA ALA A 77 -1.99 -9.07 -7.15
C ALA A 77 -1.46 -8.20 -6.00
N GLY A 78 -2.36 -7.71 -5.16
CA GLY A 78 -2.04 -6.89 -4.00
C GLY A 78 -1.58 -5.48 -4.32
N THR A 79 -1.57 -4.65 -3.27
CA THR A 79 -0.96 -3.33 -3.33
C THR A 79 0.54 -3.47 -3.14
N ARG A 80 1.31 -3.16 -4.20
CA ARG A 80 2.76 -3.30 -4.24
C ARG A 80 3.38 -1.93 -4.14
N VAL A 81 4.04 -1.67 -3.03
CA VAL A 81 4.56 -0.35 -2.68
C VAL A 81 6.08 -0.35 -2.87
N ARG A 82 6.57 0.60 -3.65
CA ARG A 82 8.01 0.84 -3.87
C ARG A 82 8.42 2.23 -3.41
N PRO A 83 9.69 2.46 -3.06
CA PRO A 83 10.20 3.81 -2.86
C PRO A 83 10.02 4.64 -4.13
N ALA A 84 9.53 5.87 -3.98
CA ALA A 84 9.53 6.86 -5.03
C ALA A 84 10.98 7.20 -5.43
N PRO A 85 11.23 7.61 -6.69
CA PRO A 85 12.55 8.07 -7.10
C PRO A 85 13.01 9.22 -6.19
N ARG A 86 14.11 9.01 -5.46
CA ARG A 86 14.76 10.09 -4.72
C ARG A 86 15.40 11.01 -5.76
N ARG A 87 14.93 12.25 -5.87
CA ARG A 87 15.63 13.28 -6.66
C ARG A 87 17.06 13.37 -6.11
N SER A 88 18.04 13.01 -6.93
CA SER A 88 19.45 13.29 -6.66
C SER A 88 19.57 14.79 -6.40
N LYS A 89 20.06 15.15 -5.21
CA LYS A 89 20.62 16.49 -4.98
C LYS A 89 21.84 16.58 -5.91
N ARG A 90 21.70 17.30 -7.01
CA ARG A 90 22.85 17.94 -7.68
C ARG A 90 23.20 19.19 -6.88
#